data_AF-A0A661C400-F1
#
_entry.id   AF-A0A661C400-F1
#
_cell.length_a   1.000
_cell.length_b   1.000
_cell.length_c   1.000
_cell.angle_alpha   90.00
_cell.angle_beta   90.00
_cell.angle_gamma   90.00
#
_symmetry.space_group_name_H-M   'P 1'
#
loop_
_entity.id
_entity.type
_entity.pdbx_description
1 polymer ?
#
loop_
_entity_poly.entity_id
_entity_poly.type
_entity_poly.pdbx_seq_one_letter_code
_entity_poly.pdbx_strand_id
1 'polypeptide(L)' 'MAYLYYTVAAIVLYLLSDWILNKIEQRVGKRLKYRSVIFFAIIMVLAVSTFEMIDRVVGEPPQAVEVPEVEVPEDISPTN' A
#
# COMPACT_ATOMS: atom_id res chain seq x y z
N MET A 1 -2.48 -17.08 13.02
CA MET A 1 -1.75 -15.98 13.67
C MET A 1 -1.58 -14.72 12.81
N ALA A 2 -1.61 -14.80 11.47
CA ALA A 2 -1.44 -13.63 10.59
C ALA A 2 -2.56 -12.57 10.67
N TYR A 3 -3.82 -12.97 10.87
CA TYR A 3 -4.96 -12.04 10.95
C TYR A 3 -4.84 -11.01 12.09
N LEU A 4 -4.15 -11.36 13.18
CA LEU A 4 -3.96 -10.47 14.32
C LEU A 4 -3.24 -9.17 13.92
N TYR A 5 -2.23 -9.26 13.05
CA TYR A 5 -1.48 -8.09 12.60
C TYR A 5 -2.33 -7.17 11.74
N TYR A 6 -3.14 -7.72 10.83
CA TYR A 6 -4.05 -6.93 10.02
C TYR A 6 -5.12 -6.23 10.87
N THR A 7 -5.68 -6.92 11.87
CA THR A 7 -6.65 -6.31 12.78
C THR A 7 -6.03 -5.23 13.64
N VAL A 8 -4.82 -5.45 14.17
CA VAL A 8 -4.09 -4.43 14.95
C VAL A 8 -3.75 -3.22 14.07
N ALA A 9 -3.29 -3.44 12.84
CA ALA A 9 -3.02 -2.36 11.90
C ALA A 9 -4.30 -1.56 11.60
N ALA A 10 -5.44 -2.22 11.40
CA ALA A 10 -6.73 -1.56 11.22
C ALA A 10 -7.13 -0.71 12.43
N ILE A 11 -6.94 -1.22 13.65
CA ILE A 11 -7.20 -0.47 14.90
C ILE A 11 -6.28 0.76 14.98
N VAL A 12 -4.99 0.61 14.68
CA VAL A 12 -4.04 1.72 14.70
C VAL A 12 -4.42 2.78 13.66
N LEU A 13 -4.76 2.38 12.43
CA LEU A 13 -5.23 3.31 11.39
C LEU A 13 -6.50 4.04 11.80
N TYR A 14 -7.43 3.33 12.46
CA TYR A 14 -8.67 3.90 12.96
C TYR A 14 -8.40 4.99 14.00
N LEU A 15 -7.56 4.70 15.00
CA LEU A 15 -7.18 5.66 16.04
C LEU A 15 -6.45 6.87 15.45
N LEU A 16 -5.55 6.66 14.49
CA LEU A 16 -4.82 7.73 13.83
C LEU A 16 -5.75 8.64 13.01
N SER A 17 -6.72 8.04 12.33
CA SER A 17 -7.74 8.77 11.56
C SER A 17 -8.65 9.60 12.47
N ASP A 18 -9.08 9.04 13.61
CA ASP A 18 -9.90 9.76 14.59
C ASP A 18 -9.12 10.93 15.23
N TRP A 19 -7.82 10.75 15.48
CA TRP A 19 -6.94 11.82 15.97
C TRP A 19 -6.80 12.96 14.96
N ILE A 20 -6.57 12.65 13.67
CA ILE A 20 -6.47 13.64 12.60
C ILE A 20 -7.79 14.38 12.43
N LEU A 21 -8.93 13.67 12.45
CA LEU A 21 -10.25 14.27 12.36
C LEU A 21 -10.50 15.22 13.53
N ASN A 22 -10.22 14.79 14.77
CA ASN A 22 -10.34 15.64 15.95
C ASN A 22 -9.41 16.85 15.87
N LYS A 23 -8.21 16.71 15.31
CA LYS A 23 -7.28 17.84 15.10
C LYS A 23 -7.85 18.86 14.13
N ILE A 24 -8.48 18.39 13.04
CA ILE A 24 -9.15 19.23 12.05
C ILE A 24 -10.36 19.92 12.68
N GLU A 25 -11.20 19.21 13.43
CA GLU A 25 -12.35 19.78 14.13
C GLU A 25 -11.93 20.85 15.15
N GLN A 26 -10.83 20.63 15.89
CA GLN A 26 -10.26 21.62 16.80
C GLN A 26 -9.79 22.88 16.07
N ARG A 27 -9.18 22.73 14.89
CA ARG A 27 -8.74 23.86 14.04
C ARG A 27 -9.93 24.63 13.45
N VAL A 28 -10.99 23.93 13.05
CA VAL A 28 -12.20 24.52 12.44
C VAL A 28 -13.11 25.16 13.51
N GLY A 29 -12.98 24.75 14.77
CA GLY A 29 -13.75 25.30 15.90
C GLY A 29 -15.24 24.97 15.84
N LYS A 30 -15.65 24.04 14.95
CA LYS A 30 -17.02 23.57 14.78
C LYS A 30 -17.03 22.08 14.56
N ARG A 31 -17.99 21.38 15.18
CA ARG A 31 -18.26 19.96 14.89
C ARG A 31 -18.76 19.82 13.46
N LEU A 32 -18.10 18.96 12.68
CA LEU A 32 -18.43 18.76 11.28
C LEU A 32 -19.75 17.99 11.18
N LYS A 33 -20.73 18.54 10.45
CA LYS A 33 -22.04 17.88 10.21
C LYS A 33 -21.91 16.51 9.55
N TYR A 34 -20.87 16.31 8.75
CA TYR A 34 -20.60 15.08 8.02
C TYR A 34 -19.40 14.31 8.60
N ARG A 35 -19.27 14.28 9.93
CA ARG A 35 -18.14 13.64 10.63
C ARG A 35 -17.83 12.23 10.13
N SER A 36 -18.86 11.39 9.92
CA SER A 36 -18.65 10.02 9.40
C SER A 36 -18.09 9.98 7.98
N VAL A 37 -18.53 10.88 7.10
CA VAL A 37 -18.04 10.92 5.70
C VAL A 37 -16.59 11.39 5.68
N ILE A 38 -16.25 12.38 6.50
CA ILE A 38 -14.89 12.91 6.58
C ILE A 38 -13.96 11.91 7.27
N PHE A 39 -14.43 11.24 8.32
CA PHE A 39 -13.71 10.12 8.93
C PHE A 39 -13.39 9.03 7.90
N PHE A 40 -14.39 8.63 7.12
CA PHE A 40 -14.24 7.63 6.07
C PHE A 40 -13.24 8.07 4.99
N ALA A 41 -13.32 9.32 4.53
CA ALA A 41 -12.38 9.87 3.58
C ALA A 41 -10.93 9.88 4.12
N ILE A 42 -10.74 10.29 5.38
CA ILE A 42 -9.43 10.34 6.03
C ILE A 42 -8.81 8.94 6.13
N ILE A 43 -9.56 7.96 6.68
CA ILE A 43 -9.05 6.59 6.84
C ILE A 43 -8.77 5.93 5.50
N MET A 44 -9.61 6.19 4.48
CA MET A 44 -9.40 5.68 3.12
C MET A 44 -8.11 6.24 2.52
N VAL A 45 -7.88 7.55 2.60
CA VAL A 45 -6.66 8.19 2.11
C VAL A 45 -5.44 7.67 2.88
N LEU A 46 -5.51 7.55 4.20
CA LEU A 46 -4.42 6.98 5.01
C LEU A 46 -4.13 5.54 4.65
N ALA A 47 -5.14 4.72 4.42
CA ALA A 47 -4.96 3.33 4.01
C ALA A 47 -4.25 3.25 2.67
N VAL A 48 -4.75 3.94 1.64
CA VAL A 48 -4.14 3.96 0.31
C VAL A 48 -2.71 4.49 0.37
N SER A 49 -2.49 5.63 1.05
CA SER A 49 -1.15 6.19 1.21
C SER A 49 -0.20 5.27 1.97
N THR A 50 -0.69 4.50 2.94
CA THR A 50 0.14 3.53 3.68
C THR A 50 0.58 2.40 2.77
N PHE A 51 -0.34 1.81 1.98
CA PHE A 51 0.01 0.77 1.01
C PHE A 51 0.95 1.30 -0.08
N GLU A 52 0.67 2.48 -0.63
CA GLU A 52 1.51 3.11 -1.64
C GLU A 52 2.92 3.43 -1.08
N MET A 53 3.01 3.90 0.17
CA MET A 53 4.28 4.16 0.82
C MET A 53 5.05 2.86 1.08
N ILE A 54 4.36 1.77 1.44
CA ILE A 54 4.97 0.44 1.56
C ILE A 54 5.50 -0.01 0.19
N ASP A 55 4.73 0.09 -0.88
CA ASP A 55 5.18 -0.30 -2.23
C ASP A 55 6.38 0.51 -2.70
N ARG A 56 6.40 1.82 -2.42
CA ARG A 56 7.55 2.69 -2.76
C ARG A 56 8.79 2.41 -1.94
N VAL A 57 8.63 2.04 -0.66
CA VAL A 57 9.75 1.74 0.25
C VAL A 57 10.26 0.31 0.05
N VAL A 58 9.38 -0.63 -0.25
CA VAL A 58 9.71 -2.05 -0.48
C VAL A 58 10.17 -2.29 -1.92
N GLY A 59 9.68 -1.50 -2.89
CA GLY A 59 10.21 -1.39 -4.25
C GLY A 59 10.42 -2.74 -4.95
N GLU A 60 9.34 -3.33 -5.48
CA GLU A 60 9.30 -4.44 -6.45
C GLU A 60 10.14 -5.72 -6.16
N PRO A 61 9.56 -6.93 -6.16
CA PRO A 61 10.33 -8.11 -6.53
C PRO A 61 10.41 -8.17 -8.08
N PRO A 62 11.60 -8.00 -8.70
CA PRO A 62 11.77 -8.32 -10.11
C PRO A 62 11.79 -9.85 -10.26
N GLN A 63 10.62 -10.48 -10.38
CA GLN A 63 10.51 -11.89 -10.78
C GLN A 63 9.47 -12.05 -11.86
N ALA A 64 9.88 -11.73 -13.09
CA ALA A 64 9.71 -12.57 -14.28
C ALA A 64 10.20 -11.78 -15.51
N VAL A 65 11.51 -11.75 -15.71
CA VAL A 65 12.02 -11.82 -17.08
C VAL A 65 12.66 -13.19 -17.18
N GLU A 66 11.82 -14.22 -17.33
CA GLU A 66 12.27 -15.45 -17.96
C GLU A 66 12.65 -15.03 -19.38
N VAL A 67 13.95 -14.74 -19.56
CA VAL A 67 14.54 -14.55 -20.87
C VAL A 67 14.19 -15.82 -21.65
N PRO A 68 13.48 -15.74 -22.79
CA PRO A 68 13.23 -16.94 -23.58
C PRO A 68 14.58 -17.58 -23.84
N GLU A 69 14.74 -18.83 -23.40
CA GLU A 69 15.94 -19.59 -23.67
C GLU A 69 16.15 -19.55 -25.18
N VAL A 70 17.18 -18.82 -25.60
CA VAL A 70 17.53 -18.70 -27.01
C VAL A 70 17.94 -20.10 -27.42
N GLU A 71 17.05 -20.82 -28.10
CA GLU A 71 17.39 -22.04 -28.84
C GLU A 71 18.52 -21.64 -29.80
N VAL A 72 19.75 -21.89 -29.38
CA VAL A 72 20.92 -21.77 -30.26
C VAL A 72 20.75 -22.90 -31.27
N PRO A 73 20.51 -22.61 -32.57
CA PRO A 73 20.35 -23.66 -33.56
C PRO A 73 21.62 -24.51 -33.56
N GLU A 74 21.43 -25.82 -33.47
CA GLU A 74 22.46 -26.87 -33.38
C GLU A 74 23.37 -26.97 -34.63
N ASP A 75 23.32 -25.97 -35.53
CA ASP A 75 23.97 -25.95 -36.85
C ASP A 75 25.30 -25.17 -36.87
N ILE A 76 25.82 -24.76 -35.72
CA ILE A 76 27.14 -24.11 -35.61
C ILE A 76 28.14 -24.95 -34.81
N SER A 77 28.35 -26.20 -35.23
CA SER A 77 29.59 -26.92 -34.89
C SER A 77 30.65 -26.68 -35.99
N PRO A 78 31.86 -26.20 -35.64
CA PRO A 78 32.96 -26.15 -36.59
C PRO A 78 33.42 -27.58 -36.91
N THR A 79 33.55 -27.85 -38.20
CA THR A 79 34.11 -29.06 -38.81
C THR A 79 35.45 -29.46 -38.17
N ASN A 80 35.59 -30.75 -37.82
CA ASN A 80 36.85 -31.50 -37.83
C ASN A 80 36.59 -32.96 -38.16
#